data_AF-A0A0N4WSP9-F1
#
_entry.id   AF-A0A0N4WSP9-F1
#
_cell.length_a   1.000
_cell.length_b   1.000
_cell.length_c   1.000
_cell.angle_alpha   90.00
_cell.angle_beta   90.00
_cell.angle_gamma   90.00
#
_symmetry.space_group_name_H-M   'P 1'
#
loop_
_entity.id
_entity.type
_entity.pdbx_description
1 polymer ?
#
loop_
_entity_poly.entity_id
_entity_poly.type
_entity_poly.pdbx_seq_one_letter_code
_entity_poly.pdbx_strand_id
1 'polypeptide(L)'
;MFLHHVVTICRLPLPSLPRFSILPQLIKEAIPIAVVTIAVHISMAKLLAKQNNYTIDGKQELYALGFTSTISSFFPVYPSSCSLARTMVNASAGTRTQVDYIFGSHINFIVPPFRCRIFDFFITLYLDYF
;
A
#
# COMPACT_ATOMS: atom_id res chain seq x y z
N MET A 1 3.66 25.50 -11.96
CA MET A 1 3.02 24.99 -10.72
C MET A 1 2.78 23.47 -10.78
N PHE A 2 2.26 22.91 -11.89
CA PHE A 2 2.09 21.45 -12.08
C PHE A 2 3.40 20.63 -11.99
N LEU A 3 4.51 21.10 -12.58
CA LEU A 3 5.81 20.38 -12.53
C LEU A 3 6.40 20.24 -11.12
N HIS A 4 6.19 21.21 -10.22
CA HIS A 4 6.76 21.16 -8.87
C HIS A 4 6.05 20.11 -7.99
N HIS A 5 4.75 19.86 -8.24
CA HIS A 5 3.99 18.80 -7.58
C HIS A 5 4.41 17.41 -8.07
N VAL A 6 4.71 17.25 -9.37
CA VAL A 6 5.19 15.99 -9.95
C VAL A 6 6.58 15.62 -9.43
N VAL A 7 7.50 16.58 -9.37
CA VAL A 7 8.87 16.36 -8.84
C VAL A 7 8.86 15.99 -7.34
N THR A 8 7.89 16.49 -6.57
CA THR A 8 7.75 16.18 -5.13
C THR A 8 7.24 14.76 -4.90
N ILE A 9 6.41 14.21 -5.79
CA ILE A 9 5.96 12.81 -5.74
C ILE A 9 7.12 11.82 -5.94
N CYS A 10 8.19 12.25 -6.64
CA CYS A 10 9.36 11.40 -6.92
C CYS A 10 10.39 11.37 -5.77
N ARG A 11 10.25 12.20 -4.72
CA ARG A 11 11.12 12.18 -3.53
C ARG A 11 10.39 11.51 -2.37
N LEU A 12 11.12 10.67 -1.62
CA LEU A 12 10.57 10.04 -0.41
C LEU A 12 10.01 11.14 0.51
N PRO A 13 8.71 11.09 0.83
CA PRO A 13 8.13 12.11 1.67
C PRO A 13 8.78 12.04 3.06
N LEU A 14 9.19 13.19 3.57
CA LEU A 14 9.69 13.29 4.93
C LEU A 14 8.60 12.82 5.90
N PRO A 15 8.95 12.09 6.97
CA PRO A 15 7.98 11.69 7.98
C PRO A 15 7.33 12.96 8.53
N SER A 16 6.01 13.04 8.36
CA SER A 16 5.20 14.19 8.75
C SER A 16 4.24 13.73 9.83
N LEU A 17 4.25 14.43 10.95
CA LEU A 17 3.39 14.06 12.07
C LEU A 17 1.93 14.35 11.70
N PRO A 18 1.01 13.40 11.97
CA PRO A 18 -0.41 13.61 11.74
C PRO A 18 -0.92 14.79 12.58
N ARG A 19 -1.65 15.71 11.94
CA ARG A 19 -2.25 16.87 12.62
C ARG A 19 -3.39 16.38 13.53
N PHE A 20 -3.18 16.37 14.84
CA PHE A 20 -4.19 15.92 15.82
C PHE A 20 -5.50 16.72 15.81
N SER A 21 -5.50 17.94 15.25
CA SER A 21 -6.71 18.78 15.15
C SER A 21 -7.81 18.21 14.25
N ILE A 22 -7.48 17.41 13.24
CA ILE A 22 -8.45 16.81 12.30
C ILE A 22 -8.87 15.38 12.69
N LEU A 23 -8.16 14.80 13.66
CA LEU A 23 -8.37 13.43 14.12
C LEU A 23 -9.81 13.11 14.54
N PRO A 24 -10.53 13.98 15.30
CA PRO A 24 -11.88 13.66 15.78
C PRO A 24 -12.92 13.57 14.67
N GLN A 25 -12.74 14.35 13.61
CA GLN A 25 -13.61 14.32 12.43
C GLN A 25 -13.28 13.12 11.54
N LEU A 26 -11.99 12.79 11.42
CA LEU A 26 -11.51 11.69 10.60
C LEU A 26 -11.84 10.31 11.19
N ILE A 27 -11.87 10.17 12.52
CA ILE A 27 -12.19 8.91 13.20
C ILE A 27 -13.58 8.39 12.80
N LYS A 28 -14.58 9.28 12.66
CA LYS A 28 -15.94 8.88 12.28
C LYS A 28 -15.98 8.17 10.92
N GLU A 29 -15.22 8.68 9.96
CA GLU A 29 -15.11 8.10 8.61
C GLU A 29 -14.14 6.90 8.58
N ALA A 30 -13.13 6.88 9.45
CA ALA A 30 -12.13 5.81 9.48
C ALA A 30 -12.66 4.50 10.07
N ILE A 31 -13.60 4.54 11.02
CA ILE A 31 -14.20 3.34 11.64
C ILE A 31 -14.81 2.38 10.60
N PRO A 32 -15.74 2.80 9.72
CA PRO A 32 -16.33 1.88 8.75
C PRO A 32 -15.29 1.35 7.76
N ILE A 33 -14.33 2.17 7.34
CA ILE A 33 -13.25 1.76 6.44
C ILE A 33 -12.41 0.66 7.11
N ALA A 34 -12.01 0.84 8.36
CA ALA A 34 -11.22 -0.13 9.10
C ALA A 34 -11.95 -1.48 9.26
N VAL A 35 -13.25 -1.46 9.57
CA VAL A 35 -14.07 -2.67 9.69
C VAL A 35 -14.12 -3.45 8.38
N VAL A 36 -14.34 -2.75 7.25
CA VAL A 36 -14.36 -3.38 5.93
C VAL A 36 -12.98 -3.95 5.57
N THR A 37 -11.90 -3.21 5.81
CA THR A 37 -10.54 -3.67 5.54
C THR A 37 -10.18 -4.92 6.34
N ILE A 38 -10.49 -4.96 7.64
CA ILE A 38 -10.26 -6.14 8.49
C ILE A 38 -11.09 -7.33 8.01
N ALA A 39 -12.36 -7.13 7.70
CA ALA A 39 -13.26 -8.19 7.25
C ALA A 39 -12.79 -8.81 5.92
N VAL A 40 -12.38 -7.96 4.97
CA VAL A 40 -11.83 -8.39 3.67
C VAL A 40 -10.50 -9.12 3.86
N HIS A 41 -9.62 -8.62 4.72
CA HIS A 41 -8.32 -9.24 5.01
C HIS A 41 -8.50 -10.65 5.61
N ILE A 42 -9.32 -10.81 6.64
CA ILE A 42 -9.60 -12.11 7.27
C ILE A 42 -10.27 -13.06 6.28
N SER A 43 -11.18 -12.57 5.43
CA SER A 43 -11.84 -13.39 4.42
C SER A 43 -10.85 -13.94 3.40
N MET A 44 -9.93 -13.11 2.93
CA MET A 44 -8.87 -13.51 2.01
C MET A 44 -7.89 -14.50 2.67
N ALA A 45 -7.50 -14.23 3.91
CA ALA A 45 -6.64 -15.11 4.68
C ALA A 45 -7.27 -16.51 4.80
N LYS A 46 -8.54 -16.60 5.19
CA LYS A 46 -9.27 -17.88 5.28
C LYS A 46 -9.41 -18.59 3.94
N LEU A 47 -9.59 -17.85 2.84
CA LEU A 47 -9.65 -18.42 1.49
C LEU A 47 -8.34 -19.13 1.13
N LEU A 48 -7.20 -18.49 1.39
CA LEU A 48 -5.88 -19.09 1.14
C LEU A 48 -5.55 -20.24 2.10
N ALA A 49 -5.96 -20.13 3.36
CA ALA A 49 -5.84 -21.17 4.37
C ALA A 49 -6.52 -22.47 3.90
N LYS A 50 -7.74 -22.33 3.37
CA LYS A 50 -8.50 -23.45 2.80
C LYS A 50 -7.83 -24.03 1.55
N GLN A 51 -7.29 -23.19 0.66
CA GLN A 51 -6.63 -23.66 -0.56
C GLN A 51 -5.31 -24.39 -0.31
N ASN A 52 -4.54 -23.97 0.70
CA ASN A 52 -3.20 -24.51 0.97
C ASN A 52 -3.15 -25.42 2.22
N ASN A 53 -4.30 -25.76 2.80
CA ASN A 53 -4.44 -26.63 3.97
C ASN A 53 -3.60 -26.19 5.19
N TYR A 54 -3.62 -24.89 5.53
CA TYR A 54 -3.00 -24.38 6.76
C TYR A 54 -4.03 -23.68 7.65
N THR A 55 -3.74 -23.56 8.94
CA THR A 55 -4.61 -22.87 9.91
C THR A 55 -4.19 -21.41 10.08
N ILE A 56 -5.17 -20.49 10.09
CA ILE A 56 -4.95 -19.07 10.38
C ILE A 56 -5.61 -18.69 11.68
N ASP A 57 -4.89 -17.93 12.52
CA ASP A 57 -5.45 -17.22 13.66
C ASP A 57 -5.83 -15.79 13.28
N GLY A 58 -7.14 -15.50 13.27
CA GLY A 58 -7.65 -14.17 12.97
C GLY A 58 -7.23 -13.10 13.99
N LYS A 59 -6.89 -13.48 15.23
CA LYS A 59 -6.40 -12.52 16.23
C LYS A 59 -5.00 -12.03 15.87
N GLN A 60 -4.12 -12.93 15.44
CA GLN A 60 -2.77 -12.57 15.03
C GLN A 60 -2.78 -11.69 13.78
N GLU A 61 -3.63 -12.00 12.80
CA GLU A 61 -3.83 -11.15 11.61
C GLU A 61 -4.35 -9.75 11.98
N LEU A 62 -5.26 -9.65 12.96
CA LEU A 62 -5.77 -8.37 13.45
C LEU A 62 -4.65 -7.53 14.10
N TYR A 63 -3.84 -8.14 14.97
CA TYR A 63 -2.70 -7.46 15.58
C TYR A 63 -1.68 -7.01 14.54
N ALA A 64 -1.38 -7.86 13.54
CA ALA A 64 -0.47 -7.54 12.45
C ALA A 64 -0.98 -6.35 11.61
N LEU A 65 -2.27 -6.33 11.26
CA LEU A 65 -2.87 -5.25 10.49
C LEU A 65 -2.94 -3.94 11.28
N GLY A 66 -3.23 -4.01 12.59
CA GLY A 66 -3.20 -2.85 13.48
C GLY A 66 -1.79 -2.26 13.58
N PHE A 67 -0.79 -3.09 13.85
CA PHE A 67 0.60 -2.66 14.00
C PHE A 67 1.16 -2.04 12.72
N THR A 68 0.89 -2.65 11.56
CA THR A 68 1.31 -2.11 10.26
C THR A 68 0.65 -0.77 9.97
N SER A 69 -0.64 -0.61 10.29
CA SER A 69 -1.36 0.65 10.11
C SER A 69 -0.83 1.77 11.02
N THR A 70 -0.47 1.46 12.28
CA THR A 70 0.15 2.42 13.20
C THR A 70 1.53 2.88 12.73
N ILE A 71 2.39 1.95 12.29
CA ILE A 71 3.72 2.31 11.75
C ILE A 71 3.58 3.14 10.47
N SER A 72 2.61 2.77 9.63
CA SER A 72 2.37 3.44 8.36
C SER A 72 1.94 4.90 8.56
N SER A 73 1.21 5.23 9.63
CA SER A 73 0.71 6.60 9.85
C SER A 73 1.78 7.65 10.14
N PHE A 74 3.03 7.24 10.42
CA PHE A 74 4.17 8.18 10.56
C PHE A 74 4.68 8.68 9.20
N PHE A 75 4.26 8.01 8.12
CA PHE A 75 4.50 8.41 6.75
C PHE A 75 3.19 8.92 6.14
N PRO A 76 3.24 9.86 5.20
CA PRO A 76 2.04 10.28 4.48
C PRO A 76 1.64 9.17 3.49
N VAL A 77 0.90 8.19 4.01
CA VAL A 77 0.43 7.01 3.27
C VAL A 77 -1.08 6.86 3.45
N TYR A 78 -1.73 6.37 2.41
CA TYR A 78 -3.14 6.00 2.47
C TYR A 78 -3.36 4.82 3.42
N PRO A 79 -4.56 4.66 4.00
CA PRO A 79 -4.87 3.52 4.86
C PRO A 79 -4.52 2.21 4.15
N SER A 80 -3.68 1.41 4.81
CA SER A 80 -3.19 0.15 4.27
C SER A 80 -4.35 -0.83 4.06
N SER A 81 -4.54 -1.27 2.82
CA SER A 81 -5.55 -2.26 2.46
C SER A 81 -4.89 -3.49 1.86
N CYS A 82 -5.49 -4.66 2.07
CA CYS A 82 -4.99 -5.91 1.53
C CYS A 82 -5.16 -5.94 0.00
N SER A 83 -4.08 -6.19 -0.74
CA SER A 83 -4.12 -6.25 -2.20
C SER A 83 -4.59 -7.64 -2.66
N LEU A 84 -5.91 -7.83 -2.65
CA LEU A 84 -6.56 -9.10 -3.02
C LEU A 84 -6.05 -9.66 -4.36
N ALA A 85 -6.03 -8.82 -5.40
CA ALA A 85 -5.62 -9.23 -6.74
C ALA A 85 -4.17 -9.75 -6.78
N ARG A 86 -3.23 -9.03 -6.15
CA ARG A 86 -1.82 -9.45 -6.11
C ARG A 86 -1.66 -10.73 -5.30
N THR A 87 -2.29 -10.81 -4.14
CA THR A 87 -2.21 -11.98 -3.26
C THR A 87 -2.82 -13.23 -3.91
N MET A 88 -3.96 -13.10 -4.60
CA MET A 88 -4.59 -14.22 -5.32
C MET A 88 -3.74 -14.69 -6.50
N VAL A 89 -3.23 -13.77 -7.33
CA VAL A 89 -2.36 -14.11 -8.47
C VAL A 89 -1.10 -14.80 -7.98
N ASN A 90 -0.51 -14.30 -6.89
CA ASN A 90 0.70 -14.88 -6.31
C ASN A 90 0.44 -16.28 -5.71
N ALA A 91 -0.71 -16.46 -5.05
CA ALA A 91 -1.13 -17.77 -4.58
C ALA A 91 -1.36 -18.76 -5.74
N SER A 92 -1.97 -18.32 -6.84
CA SER A 92 -2.15 -19.13 -8.05
C SER A 92 -0.84 -19.41 -8.78
N ALA A 93 0.16 -18.53 -8.66
CA ALA A 93 1.52 -18.74 -9.19
C ALA A 93 2.33 -19.77 -8.36
N GLY A 94 1.78 -20.26 -7.25
CA GLY A 94 2.41 -21.28 -6.40
C GLY A 94 3.41 -20.69 -5.39
N THR A 95 3.36 -19.39 -5.13
CA THR A 95 4.27 -18.72 -4.20
C THR A 95 3.90 -19.07 -2.76
N ARG A 96 4.81 -19.72 -2.05
CA ARG A 96 4.56 -20.25 -0.68
C ARG A 96 5.29 -19.49 0.41
N THR A 97 6.13 -18.52 0.04
CA THR A 97 6.99 -17.78 0.97
C THR A 97 6.70 -16.29 0.94
N GLN A 98 6.90 -15.62 2.08
CA GLN A 98 6.71 -14.18 2.23
C GLN A 98 7.79 -13.34 1.51
N VAL A 99 8.79 -14.01 0.93
CA VAL A 99 9.93 -13.41 0.22
C VAL A 99 9.46 -12.64 -1.03
N ASP A 100 8.36 -13.05 -1.65
CA ASP A 100 7.76 -12.32 -2.78
C ASP A 100 7.37 -10.88 -2.41
N TYR A 101 6.88 -10.65 -1.19
CA TYR A 101 6.59 -9.30 -0.72
C TYR A 101 7.86 -8.45 -0.53
N ILE A 102 9.01 -9.07 -0.23
CA ILE A 102 10.30 -8.39 -0.13
C ILE A 102 10.76 -7.94 -1.52
N PHE A 103 10.77 -8.84 -2.50
CA PHE A 103 11.07 -8.52 -3.89
C PHE A 103 10.11 -7.46 -4.45
N GLY A 104 8.82 -7.61 -4.17
CA GLY A 104 7.80 -6.63 -4.53
C GLY A 104 8.03 -5.28 -3.85
N SER A 105 8.48 -5.23 -2.60
CA SER A 105 8.81 -3.96 -1.93
C SER A 105 10.02 -3.29 -2.58
N HIS A 106 11.09 -4.04 -2.84
CA HIS A 106 12.29 -3.54 -3.50
C HIS A 106 11.99 -2.98 -4.90
N ILE A 107 11.13 -3.65 -5.67
CA ILE A 107 10.74 -3.16 -6.99
C ILE A 107 9.92 -1.86 -6.88
N ASN A 108 8.99 -1.78 -5.92
CA ASN A 108 8.21 -0.56 -5.69
C ASN A 108 9.07 0.61 -5.19
N PHE A 109 10.23 0.35 -4.57
CA PHE A 109 11.18 1.39 -4.20
C PHE A 109 11.96 1.92 -5.42
N ILE A 110 12.31 1.05 -6.38
CA ILE A 110 13.11 1.40 -7.58
C ILE A 110 12.25 2.00 -8.71
N VAL A 111 10.99 1.60 -8.83
CA VAL A 111 10.12 2.02 -9.95
C VAL A 111 9.80 3.52 -9.96
N PRO A 112 9.50 4.22 -8.84
CA PRO A 112 9.17 5.64 -8.84
C PRO A 112 10.21 6.54 -9.54
N PRO A 113 11.52 6.46 -9.25
CA PRO A 113 12.50 7.29 -9.95
C PRO A 113 12.62 6.96 -11.45
N PHE A 114 12.42 5.70 -11.85
CA PHE A 114 12.46 5.30 -13.25
C PHE A 114 11.21 5.74 -14.03
N ARG A 115 10.02 5.59 -13.43
CA ARG A 115 8.75 6.02 -14.01
C ARG A 115 8.70 7.54 -14.19
N CYS A 116 9.21 8.30 -13.21
CA CYS A 116 9.31 9.76 -13.33
C CYS A 116 10.22 10.17 -14.49
N ARG A 117 11.41 9.54 -14.64
CA ARG A 117 12.37 9.85 -15.72
C ARG A 117 11.77 9.69 -17.13
N ILE A 118 10.95 8.64 -17.33
CA ILE A 118 10.33 8.35 -18.62
C ILE A 118 9.14 9.28 -18.92
N PHE A 119 8.37 9.64 -17.89
CA PHE A 119 7.21 10.53 -18.04
C PHE A 119 7.65 11.98 -18.28
N ASP A 120 8.70 12.43 -17.58
CA ASP A 120 9.33 13.73 -17.84
C ASP A 120 9.92 13.80 -19.25
N PHE A 121 10.57 12.74 -19.74
CA PHE A 121 11.07 12.66 -21.11
C PHE A 121 9.94 12.80 -22.16
N PHE A 122 8.78 12.17 -21.91
CA PHE A 122 7.63 12.26 -22.81
C PHE A 122 6.98 13.66 -22.79
N ILE A 123 6.91 14.31 -21.63
CA ILE A 123 6.40 15.70 -21.50
C ILE A 123 7.33 16.71 -22.17
N THR A 124 8.66 16.58 -22.02
CA THR A 124 9.62 17.47 -22.69
C THR A 124 9.54 17.32 -24.21
N LEU A 125 9.47 16.10 -24.74
CA LEU A 125 9.29 15.86 -26.17
C LEU A 125 7.95 16.38 -26.73
N TYR A 126 6.89 16.37 -25.92
CA TYR A 126 5.57 16.89 -26.34
C TYR A 126 5.49 18.42 -26.29
N LEU A 127 6.21 19.07 -25.37
CA LEU A 127 6.29 20.54 -25.28
C LEU A 127 7.34 21.17 -26.20
N ASP A 128 8.37 20.45 -26.65
CA ASP A 128 9.31 20.93 -27.67
C ASP A 128 8.76 20.77 -29.11
N TYR A 129 7.67 20.01 -29.29
CA TYR A 129 7.01 19.81 -30.60
C TYR A 129 5.85 20.79 -30.85
N PHE A 130 5.53 21.69 -29.91
CA PHE A 130 4.53 22.75 -30.04
C PHE A 130 5.10 24.10 -29.59
#